data_AF-A0A7C4SD09-F1
#
_entry.id   AF-A0A7C4SD09-F1
#
_cell.length_a   1.000
_cell.length_b   1.000
_cell.length_c   1.000
_cell.angle_alpha   90.00
_cell.angle_beta   90.00
_cell.angle_gamma   90.00
#
_symmetry.space_group_name_H-M   'P 1'
#
loop_
_entity.id
_entity.type
_entity.pdbx_description
1 polymer ?
#
loop_
_entity_poly.entity_id
_entity_poly.type
_entity_poly.pdbx_seq_one_letter_code
_entity_poly.pdbx_strand_id
1 'polypeptide(L)'
;MRRVKLRFAGFEVEFADRDRGVQQVFEWAEKGTWHPIVVFGPEGCGKTAWLRQAAEILREEGYDVFYLHPLDRVVYAEVSAPSVREAFLDFARKALAEEKWGGVAWAIFDFVRDLLKVKKSKVAVVADDVFQAIGLEKAAA
;
A
#
# COMPACT_ATOMS: atom_id res chain seq x y z
N MET A 1 -1.58 18.64 -0.45
CA MET A 1 -0.92 17.47 -1.07
C MET A 1 0.56 17.70 -1.21
N ARG A 2 1.32 17.10 -0.31
CA ARG A 2 2.77 16.97 -0.46
C ARG A 2 3.08 16.03 -1.64
N ARG A 3 3.96 16.45 -2.55
CA ARG A 3 4.48 15.56 -3.60
C ARG A 3 5.54 14.65 -2.98
N VAL A 4 5.43 13.35 -3.23
CA VAL A 4 6.45 12.40 -2.75
C VAL A 4 7.75 12.60 -3.53
N LYS A 5 8.87 12.45 -2.84
CA LYS A 5 10.19 12.48 -3.46
C LYS A 5 10.59 11.08 -3.91
N LEU A 6 11.10 10.98 -5.13
CA LEU A 6 11.44 9.74 -5.80
C LEU A 6 12.88 9.80 -6.28
N ARG A 7 13.57 8.67 -6.23
CA ARG A 7 14.92 8.56 -6.79
C ARG A 7 14.82 8.17 -8.26
N PHE A 8 15.35 8.99 -9.14
CA PHE A 8 15.37 8.76 -10.59
C PHE A 8 16.74 9.11 -11.16
N ALA A 9 17.39 8.14 -11.80
CA ALA A 9 18.71 8.32 -12.44
C ALA A 9 19.77 8.98 -11.51
N GLY A 10 19.76 8.65 -10.21
CA GLY A 10 20.69 9.22 -9.23
C GLY A 10 20.26 10.56 -8.62
N PHE A 11 19.19 11.18 -9.13
CA PHE A 11 18.62 12.41 -8.60
C PHE A 11 17.41 12.14 -7.71
N GLU A 12 17.13 13.07 -6.82
CA GLU A 12 15.87 13.13 -6.07
C GLU A 12 14.93 14.11 -6.79
N VAL A 13 13.78 13.62 -7.25
CA VAL A 13 12.78 14.39 -8.00
C VAL A 13 11.42 14.30 -7.33
N GLU A 14 10.57 15.31 -7.52
CA GLU A 14 9.19 15.27 -7.02
C GLU A 14 8.28 14.52 -7.99
N PHE A 15 7.31 13.80 -7.45
CA PHE A 15 6.25 13.19 -8.25
C PHE A 15 5.48 14.27 -9.03
N ALA A 16 5.35 14.08 -10.34
CA ALA A 16 4.71 15.01 -11.26
C ALA A 16 3.72 14.29 -12.18
N ASP A 17 2.82 15.06 -12.81
CA ASP A 17 1.77 14.59 -13.73
C ASP A 17 0.75 13.65 -13.02
N ARG A 18 0.04 12.81 -13.79
CA ARG A 18 -0.98 11.85 -13.36
C ARG A 18 -2.18 12.51 -12.69
N ASP A 19 -2.57 13.70 -13.12
CA ASP A 19 -3.64 14.50 -12.49
C ASP A 19 -4.94 13.70 -12.30
N ARG A 20 -5.39 12.98 -13.34
CA ARG A 20 -6.58 12.12 -13.24
C ARG A 20 -6.40 11.00 -12.21
N GLY A 21 -5.24 10.34 -12.21
CA GLY A 21 -4.95 9.27 -11.27
C GLY A 21 -4.88 9.77 -9.83
N VAL A 22 -4.31 10.95 -9.60
CA VAL A 22 -4.29 11.62 -8.29
C VAL A 22 -5.72 11.96 -7.85
N GLN A 23 -6.52 12.54 -8.73
CA GLN A 23 -7.92 12.86 -8.45
C GLN A 23 -8.74 11.62 -8.05
N GLN A 24 -8.50 10.47 -8.71
CA GLN A 24 -9.15 9.21 -8.35
C GLN A 24 -8.84 8.77 -6.92
N VAL A 25 -7.60 9.00 -6.43
CA VAL A 25 -7.27 8.67 -5.03
C VAL A 25 -8.10 9.51 -4.06
N PHE A 26 -8.31 10.79 -4.33
CA PHE A 26 -9.20 11.64 -3.52
C PHE A 26 -10.65 11.13 -3.55
N GLU A 27 -11.16 10.77 -4.73
CA GLU A 27 -12.51 10.20 -4.88
C GLU A 27 -12.68 8.90 -4.06
N TRP A 28 -11.65 8.05 -4.00
CA TRP A 28 -11.68 6.84 -3.18
C TRP A 28 -11.56 7.15 -1.70
N ALA A 29 -10.71 8.12 -1.32
CA ALA A 29 -10.55 8.54 0.07
C ALA A 29 -11.87 9.06 0.66
N GLU A 30 -12.67 9.76 -0.15
CA GLU A 30 -14.01 10.24 0.21
C GLU A 30 -15.01 9.08 0.37
N LYS A 31 -15.05 8.16 -0.59
CA LYS A 31 -16.00 7.02 -0.60
C LYS A 31 -15.65 5.91 0.38
N GLY A 32 -14.41 5.85 0.84
CA GLY A 32 -13.88 4.74 1.63
C GLY A 32 -13.17 3.68 0.79
N THR A 33 -12.24 2.97 1.42
CA THR A 33 -11.41 1.90 0.85
C THR A 33 -12.04 0.51 1.00
N TRP A 34 -13.37 0.41 1.02
CA TRP A 34 -14.09 -0.83 1.36
C TRP A 34 -13.99 -1.91 0.28
N HIS A 35 -13.78 -1.53 -0.98
CA HIS A 35 -13.57 -2.47 -2.08
C HIS A 35 -12.11 -2.45 -2.53
N PRO A 36 -11.55 -3.60 -2.96
CA PRO A 36 -10.22 -3.64 -3.52
C PRO A 36 -10.14 -2.84 -4.82
N ILE A 37 -9.00 -2.21 -5.07
CA ILE A 37 -8.70 -1.48 -6.29
C ILE A 37 -7.42 -2.06 -6.88
N VAL A 38 -7.52 -2.58 -8.10
CA VAL A 38 -6.37 -3.14 -8.82
C VAL A 38 -5.89 -2.10 -9.82
N VAL A 39 -4.61 -1.76 -9.73
CA VAL A 39 -3.97 -0.79 -10.61
C VAL A 39 -3.08 -1.55 -11.58
N PHE A 40 -3.43 -1.47 -12.87
CA PHE A 40 -2.71 -2.16 -13.93
C PHE A 40 -2.07 -1.16 -14.90
N GLY A 41 -1.05 -1.63 -15.61
CA GLY A 41 -0.34 -0.85 -16.61
C GLY A 41 1.00 -1.50 -16.95
N PRO A 42 1.59 -1.15 -18.10
CA PRO A 42 2.87 -1.71 -18.52
C PRO A 42 4.00 -1.40 -17.52
N GLU A 43 5.08 -2.18 -17.60
CA GLU A 43 6.30 -1.91 -16.84
C GLU A 43 6.84 -0.51 -17.18
N GLY A 44 7.44 0.16 -16.20
CA GLY A 44 7.96 1.51 -16.37
C GLY A 44 6.91 2.63 -16.44
N CYS A 45 5.60 2.34 -16.37
CA CYS A 45 4.59 3.40 -16.43
C CYS A 45 4.49 4.24 -15.13
N GLY A 46 5.20 3.87 -14.06
CA GLY A 46 5.22 4.62 -12.80
C GLY A 46 4.14 4.22 -11.78
N LYS A 47 3.65 2.97 -11.80
CA LYS A 47 2.67 2.46 -10.82
C LYS A 47 3.15 2.61 -9.39
N THR A 48 4.36 2.14 -9.07
CA THR A 48 4.99 2.26 -7.75
C THR A 48 5.09 3.71 -7.29
N ALA A 49 5.55 4.61 -8.17
CA ALA A 49 5.61 6.05 -7.88
C ALA A 49 4.24 6.63 -7.54
N TRP A 50 3.21 6.25 -8.31
CA TRP A 50 1.84 6.67 -8.08
C TRP A 50 1.25 6.04 -6.81
N LEU A 51 1.53 4.78 -6.48
CA LEU A 51 1.08 4.11 -5.25
C LEU A 51 1.70 4.77 -4.00
N ARG A 52 2.97 5.19 -4.07
CA ARG A 52 3.61 5.99 -3.00
C ARG A 52 2.93 7.34 -2.84
N GLN A 53 2.60 8.02 -3.94
CA GLN A 53 1.84 9.27 -3.89
C GLN A 53 0.42 9.05 -3.32
N ALA A 54 -0.23 7.95 -3.68
CA ALA A 54 -1.55 7.58 -3.18
C ALA A 54 -1.54 7.30 -1.67
N ALA A 55 -0.52 6.60 -1.18
CA ALA A 55 -0.31 6.37 0.25
C ALA A 55 -0.20 7.71 1.03
N GLU A 56 0.53 8.69 0.49
CA GLU A 56 0.65 10.01 1.11
C GLU A 56 -0.68 10.78 1.10
N ILE A 57 -1.44 10.72 0.01
CA ILE A 57 -2.78 11.33 -0.07
C ILE A 57 -3.71 10.70 0.97
N LEU A 58 -3.77 9.37 1.04
CA LEU A 58 -4.63 8.66 1.99
C LEU A 58 -4.27 8.99 3.44
N ARG A 59 -2.97 9.15 3.73
CA ARG A 59 -2.48 9.60 5.03
C ARG A 59 -2.98 11.02 5.36
N GLU A 60 -2.88 11.96 4.41
CA GLU A 60 -3.42 13.32 4.55
C GLU A 60 -4.95 13.32 4.76
N GLU A 61 -5.67 12.38 4.14
CA GLU A 61 -7.12 12.18 4.28
C GLU A 61 -7.52 11.40 5.56
N GLY A 62 -6.55 11.15 6.46
CA GLY A 62 -6.78 10.59 7.80
C GLY A 62 -6.85 9.07 7.86
N TYR A 63 -6.32 8.36 6.86
CA TYR A 63 -6.20 6.90 6.90
C TYR A 63 -4.96 6.46 7.71
N ASP A 64 -5.12 5.39 8.49
CA ASP A 64 -4.00 4.53 8.90
C ASP A 64 -3.54 3.75 7.65
N VAL A 65 -2.34 4.07 7.15
CA VAL A 65 -1.84 3.54 5.88
C VAL A 65 -0.80 2.45 6.11
N PHE A 66 -1.00 1.29 5.49
CA PHE A 66 -0.09 0.16 5.53
C PHE A 66 0.46 -0.09 4.13
N TYR A 67 1.77 0.04 3.94
CA TYR A 67 2.41 -0.12 2.64
C TYR A 67 3.29 -1.36 2.61
N LEU A 68 3.13 -2.17 1.57
CA LEU A 68 3.84 -3.44 1.38
C LEU A 68 4.38 -3.48 -0.04
N HIS A 69 5.68 -3.70 -0.17
CA HIS A 69 6.31 -3.93 -1.46
C HIS A 69 7.28 -5.13 -1.33
N PRO A 70 6.79 -6.34 -1.63
CA PRO A 70 7.51 -7.59 -1.48
C PRO A 70 8.86 -7.62 -2.21
N LEU A 71 8.87 -7.19 -3.48
CA LEU A 71 10.03 -7.31 -4.36
C LEU A 71 11.20 -6.41 -3.90
N ASP A 72 10.90 -5.17 -3.52
CA ASP A 72 11.90 -4.24 -2.96
C ASP A 72 12.15 -4.45 -1.46
N ARG A 73 11.43 -5.39 -0.82
CA ARG A 73 11.46 -5.64 0.64
C ARG A 73 11.16 -4.37 1.46
N VAL A 74 10.32 -3.48 0.94
CA VAL A 74 9.91 -2.25 1.62
C VAL A 74 8.59 -2.49 2.32
N VAL A 75 8.55 -2.23 3.62
CA VAL A 75 7.33 -2.24 4.42
C VAL A 75 7.35 -1.08 5.39
N TYR A 76 6.25 -0.35 5.46
CA TYR A 76 6.04 0.67 6.50
C TYR A 76 4.55 0.81 6.83
N ALA A 77 4.27 1.36 8.01
CA ALA A 77 2.92 1.72 8.41
C ALA A 77 2.94 3.18 8.88
N GLU A 78 2.12 4.03 8.27
CA GLU A 78 1.84 5.38 8.76
C GLU A 78 0.52 5.37 9.52
N VAL A 79 0.64 5.17 10.83
CA VAL A 79 -0.50 5.02 11.74
C VAL A 79 -0.32 5.87 12.98
N SER A 80 -1.42 6.27 13.60
CA SER A 80 -1.40 7.12 14.79
C SER A 80 -0.90 6.42 16.05
N ALA A 81 -1.03 5.09 16.12
CA ALA A 81 -0.71 4.28 17.30
C ALA A 81 0.60 3.50 17.09
N PRO A 82 1.66 3.76 17.88
CA PRO A 82 2.94 3.05 17.75
C PRO A 82 2.81 1.52 17.85
N SER A 83 1.98 1.01 18.76
CA SER A 83 1.76 -0.44 18.93
C SER A 83 1.18 -1.11 17.68
N VAL A 84 0.34 -0.42 16.92
CA VAL A 84 -0.21 -0.91 15.64
C VAL A 84 0.89 -0.97 14.59
N ARG A 85 1.77 0.05 14.55
CA ARG A 85 2.93 0.09 13.65
C ARG A 85 3.85 -1.10 13.92
N GLU A 86 4.18 -1.34 15.19
CA GLU A 86 5.05 -2.45 15.61
C GLU A 86 4.43 -3.82 15.28
N ALA A 87 3.16 -4.03 15.62
CA ALA A 87 2.46 -5.28 15.31
C ALA A 87 2.44 -5.57 13.81
N PHE A 88 2.23 -4.55 12.98
CA PHE A 88 2.25 -4.69 11.53
C PHE A 88 3.65 -5.01 10.99
N LEU A 89 4.69 -4.32 11.48
CA LEU A 89 6.06 -4.57 11.03
C LEU A 89 6.53 -5.98 11.40
N ASP A 90 6.19 -6.46 12.59
CA ASP A 90 6.50 -7.83 13.02
C ASP A 90 5.75 -8.86 12.19
N PHE A 91 4.47 -8.60 11.90
CA PHE A 91 3.68 -9.41 10.98
C PHE A 91 4.34 -9.50 9.59
N ALA A 92 4.67 -8.35 9.01
CA ALA A 92 5.24 -8.29 7.67
C ALA A 92 6.65 -8.89 7.58
N ARG A 93 7.48 -8.76 8.62
CA ARG A 93 8.79 -9.42 8.71
C ARG A 93 8.67 -10.94 8.68
N LYS A 94 7.71 -11.51 9.41
CA LYS A 94 7.44 -12.96 9.39
C LYS A 94 6.99 -13.41 8.00
N ALA A 95 6.06 -12.68 7.41
CA ALA A 95 5.58 -12.93 6.05
C ALA A 95 6.72 -12.91 5.00
N LEU A 96 7.61 -11.92 5.07
CA LEU A 96 8.79 -11.80 4.22
C LEU A 96 9.77 -12.97 4.41
N ALA A 97 9.99 -13.41 5.64
CA ALA A 97 10.95 -14.46 5.98
C ALA A 97 10.49 -15.86 5.52
N GLU A 98 9.17 -16.10 5.47
CA GLU A 98 8.61 -17.39 5.10
C GLU A 98 8.40 -17.56 3.58
N GLU A 99 8.58 -16.52 2.77
CA GLU A 99 8.34 -16.48 1.31
C GLU A 99 6.94 -16.97 0.87
N LYS A 100 6.00 -17.11 1.81
CA LYS A 100 4.64 -17.62 1.59
C LYS A 100 3.64 -16.49 1.29
N TRP A 101 3.84 -15.79 0.18
CA TRP A 101 3.01 -14.64 -0.21
C TRP A 101 1.52 -14.95 -0.43
N GLY A 102 1.17 -16.20 -0.75
CA GLY A 102 -0.23 -16.62 -0.88
C GLY A 102 -1.04 -16.52 0.43
N GLY A 103 -0.39 -16.67 1.59
CA GLY A 103 -1.04 -16.51 2.91
C GLY A 103 -1.08 -15.06 3.39
N VAL A 104 -0.28 -14.17 2.78
CA VAL A 104 -0.13 -12.78 3.23
C VAL A 104 -1.40 -11.98 3.02
N ALA A 105 -2.14 -12.21 1.94
CA ALA A 105 -3.42 -11.57 1.70
C ALA A 105 -4.44 -11.86 2.82
N TRP A 106 -4.56 -13.13 3.23
CA TRP A 106 -5.43 -13.54 4.34
C TRP A 106 -5.00 -12.94 5.66
N ALA A 107 -3.70 -12.93 5.94
CA ALA A 107 -3.21 -12.41 7.20
C ALA A 107 -3.29 -10.88 7.28
N ILE A 108 -3.14 -10.15 6.16
CA ILE A 108 -3.46 -8.72 6.08
C ILE A 108 -4.95 -8.49 6.34
N PHE A 109 -5.82 -9.29 5.72
CA PHE A 109 -7.27 -9.20 5.93
C PHE A 109 -7.62 -9.40 7.40
N ASP A 110 -7.07 -10.44 8.04
CA ASP A 110 -7.28 -10.71 9.47
C ASP A 110 -6.75 -9.56 10.34
N PHE A 111 -5.55 -9.06 10.05
CA PHE A 111 -4.97 -7.92 10.76
C PHE A 111 -5.84 -6.67 10.65
N VAL A 112 -6.28 -6.30 9.44
CA VAL A 112 -7.14 -5.14 9.21
C VAL A 112 -8.50 -5.33 9.89
N ARG A 113 -9.10 -6.52 9.79
CA ARG A 113 -10.37 -6.84 10.47
C ARG A 113 -10.24 -6.65 11.97
N ASP A 114 -9.17 -7.15 12.58
CA ASP A 114 -8.99 -7.07 14.03
C ASP A 114 -8.65 -5.63 14.48
N LEU A 115 -7.90 -4.89 13.67
CA LEU A 115 -7.69 -3.45 13.87
C LEU A 115 -9.03 -2.68 13.87
N LEU A 116 -9.90 -2.95 12.89
CA LEU A 116 -11.21 -2.29 12.77
C LEU A 116 -12.18 -2.64 13.92
N LYS A 117 -12.03 -3.81 14.56
CA LYS A 117 -12.82 -4.16 15.76
C LYS A 117 -12.42 -3.32 16.97
N VAL A 118 -11.13 -3.02 17.10
CA VAL A 118 -10.57 -2.30 18.26
C VAL A 118 -10.65 -0.78 18.04
N LYS A 119 -10.55 -0.31 16.79
CA LYS A 119 -10.51 1.11 16.45
C LYS A 119 -11.41 1.40 15.25
N LYS A 120 -12.26 2.41 15.38
CA LYS A 120 -12.97 3.01 14.24
C LYS A 120 -12.04 3.98 13.49
N SER A 121 -11.02 3.45 12.81
CA SER A 121 -10.18 4.24 11.91
C SER A 121 -10.47 3.94 10.45
N LYS A 122 -10.19 4.92 9.59
CA LYS A 122 -10.08 4.68 8.15
C LYS A 122 -8.77 3.93 7.91
N VAL A 123 -8.81 2.80 7.22
CA VAL A 123 -7.63 1.95 6.99
C VAL A 123 -7.39 1.82 5.49
N ALA A 124 -6.16 2.04 5.06
CA ALA A 124 -5.75 1.82 3.69
C ALA A 124 -4.58 0.83 3.66
N VAL A 125 -4.71 -0.22 2.85
CA VAL A 125 -3.59 -1.13 2.56
C VAL A 125 -3.17 -0.94 1.11
N VAL A 126 -1.90 -0.61 0.92
CA VAL A 126 -1.27 -0.43 -0.39
C VAL A 126 -0.30 -1.58 -0.59
N ALA A 127 -0.60 -2.46 -1.54
CA ALA A 127 0.21 -3.62 -1.88
C ALA A 127 0.81 -3.44 -3.29
N ASP A 128 2.11 -3.22 -3.35
CA ASP A 128 2.88 -2.88 -4.55
C ASP A 128 3.64 -4.11 -5.07
N ASP A 129 3.50 -4.40 -6.37
CA ASP A 129 4.01 -5.60 -7.03
C ASP A 129 3.69 -6.95 -6.34
N VAL A 130 2.61 -6.99 -5.58
CA VAL A 130 2.20 -8.22 -4.84
C VAL A 130 1.81 -9.37 -5.78
N PHE A 131 1.20 -9.07 -6.92
CA PHE A 131 0.81 -10.09 -7.90
C PHE A 131 2.01 -10.75 -8.56
N GLN A 132 3.11 -10.01 -8.76
CA GLN A 132 4.35 -10.58 -9.26
C GLN A 132 5.00 -11.50 -8.21
N ALA A 133 4.94 -11.12 -6.94
CA ALA A 133 5.48 -11.93 -5.84
C ALA A 133 4.68 -13.23 -5.59
N ILE A 134 3.37 -13.25 -5.84
CA ILE A 134 2.53 -14.44 -5.69
C ILE A 134 2.69 -15.42 -6.88
N GLY A 135 3.04 -14.89 -8.05
CA GLY A 135 3.05 -15.62 -9.33
C GLY A 135 1.71 -15.43 -10.06
N LEU A 136 1.77 -15.01 -11.32
CA LEU A 136 0.58 -14.69 -12.13
C LEU A 136 -0.31 -15.92 -12.34
N GLU A 137 0.27 -17.12 -12.42
CA GLU A 137 -0.49 -18.38 -12.54
C GLU A 137 -1.41 -18.66 -11.34
N LYS A 138 -1.15 -18.08 -10.16
CA LYS A 138 -1.98 -18.23 -8.96
C LYS A 138 -2.98 -17.08 -8.77
N ALA A 139 -2.82 -15.98 -9.50
CA ALA A 139 -3.67 -14.78 -9.36
C ALA A 139 -4.95 -14.84 -10.22
N ALA A 140 -5.01 -15.74 -11.20
CA ALA A 140 -6.12 -15.88 -12.14
C ALA A 140 -7.07 -17.07 -11.84
N ALA A 141 -6.88 -17.74 -10.70
CA ALA A 141 -7.65 -18.92 -10.28
C ALA A 141 -8.81 -18.57 -9.34
#